data_AF-A0A358XUT0-F1
#
_entry.id   AF-A0A358XUT0-F1
#
_cell.length_a   1.000
_cell.length_b   1.000
_cell.length_c   1.000
_cell.angle_alpha   90.00
_cell.angle_beta   90.00
_cell.angle_gamma   90.00
#
_symmetry.space_group_name_H-M   'P 1'
#
loop_
_entity.id
_entity.type
_entity.pdbx_description
1 polymer ?
#
loop_
_entity_poly.entity_id
_entity_poly.type
_entity_poly.pdbx_seq_one_letter_code
_entity_poly.pdbx_strand_id
1 'polypeptide(L)' 'IDLEELERAFTPLTALVCVMHVNHDTGVIQDIERIAEITHAHDAFFMTDGSQSVGK' A
#
# COMPACT_ATOMS: atom_id res chain seq x y z
N ILE A 1 -1.31 5.39 -5.60
CA ILE A 1 -2.10 4.35 -6.27
C ILE A 1 -3.56 4.73 -6.17
N ASP A 2 -4.40 4.23 -7.07
CA ASP A 2 -5.84 4.38 -6.95
C ASP A 2 -6.37 3.37 -5.92
N LEU A 3 -7.15 3.85 -4.94
CA LEU A 3 -7.63 3.00 -3.84
C LEU A 3 -8.79 2.10 -4.28
N GLU A 4 -9.61 2.53 -5.24
CA GLU A 4 -10.68 1.67 -5.73
C GLU A 4 -10.12 0.52 -6.57
N GLU A 5 -9.05 0.78 -7.34
CA GLU A 5 -8.34 -0.26 -8.06
C GLU A 5 -7.72 -1.28 -7.09
N LEU A 6 -7.10 -0.82 -6.00
CA LEU A 6 -6.58 -1.69 -4.95
C LEU A 6 -7.69 -2.57 -4.36
N GLU A 7 -8.83 -1.99 -4.00
CA GLU A 7 -9.95 -2.70 -3.38
C GLU A 7 -10.54 -3.77 -4.33
N ARG A 8 -10.60 -3.48 -5.64
CA ARG A 8 -11.02 -4.44 -6.67
C ARG A 8 -9.99 -5.53 -6.97
N ALA A 9 -8.72 -5.33 -6.62
CA ALA A 9 -7.64 -6.26 -6.93
C ALA A 9 -7.54 -7.44 -5.94
N PHE A 10 -8.22 -7.39 -4.80
CA PHE A 10 -8.21 -8.48 -3.83
C PHE A 10 -8.89 -9.74 -4.38
N THR A 11 -8.30 -10.88 -4.03
CA THR A 11 -8.84 -12.21 -4.29
C THR A 11 -8.76 -13.05 -3.01
N PRO A 12 -9.45 -14.20 -2.91
CA PRO A 12 -9.31 -15.10 -1.76
C PRO A 12 -7.90 -15.65 -1.54
N LEU A 13 -6.98 -15.46 -2.49
CA LEU A 13 -5.59 -15.91 -2.41
C LEU A 13 -4.61 -14.76 -2.14
N THR A 14 -5.09 -13.52 -2.05
CA THR A 14 -4.23 -12.36 -1.79
C THR A 14 -3.70 -12.44 -0.36
N ALA A 15 -2.41 -12.71 -0.20
CA ALA A 15 -1.77 -12.86 1.10
C ALA A 15 -0.98 -11.61 1.54
N LEU A 16 -0.54 -10.78 0.60
CA LEU A 16 0.34 -9.65 0.86
C LEU A 16 0.09 -8.52 -0.15
N VAL A 17 0.00 -7.30 0.37
CA VAL A 17 0.07 -6.07 -0.43
C VAL A 17 1.38 -5.36 -0.09
N CYS A 18 2.14 -4.99 -1.12
CA CYS A 18 3.39 -4.24 -1.00
C CYS A 18 3.28 -2.91 -1.74
N VAL A 19 3.42 -1.79 -1.03
CA VAL A 19 3.37 -0.44 -1.63
C VAL A 19 4.53 0.41 -1.13
N MET A 20 5.25 1.08 -2.03
CA MET A 20 6.22 2.11 -1.65
C MET A 20 5.50 3.30 -0.99
N HIS A 21 5.89 3.70 0.22
CA HIS A 21 5.28 4.84 0.91
C HIS A 21 5.57 6.15 0.17
N VAL A 22 6.80 6.33 -0.32
CA VAL A 22 7.19 7.47 -1.15
C VAL A 22 7.76 6.95 -2.46
N ASN A 23 7.15 7.32 -3.57
CA ASN A 23 7.63 6.93 -4.89
C ASN A 23 8.96 7.64 -5.21
N HIS A 24 9.98 6.89 -5.64
CA HIS A 24 11.33 7.44 -5.85
C HIS A 24 11.45 8.37 -7.08
N ASP A 25 10.61 8.20 -8.10
CA ASP A 25 10.65 9.02 -9.32
C ASP A 25 9.86 10.32 -9.17
N THR A 26 8.64 10.21 -8.66
CA THR A 26 7.67 11.32 -8.61
C THR A 26 7.64 12.02 -7.25
N GLY A 27 8.17 11.38 -6.21
CA GLY A 27 8.12 11.88 -4.84
C GLY A 27 6.74 11.82 -4.19
N VAL A 28 5.72 11.29 -4.87
CA VAL A 28 4.35 11.17 -4.36
C VAL A 28 4.35 10.31 -3.10
N ILE A 29 3.75 10.85 -2.03
CA ILE A 29 3.51 10.16 -0.76
C ILE A 29 2.16 9.44 -0.84
N GLN A 30 2.15 8.15 -0.55
CA GLN A 30 0.93 7.33 -0.51
C GLN A 30 0.29 7.38 0.88
N ASP A 31 -1.03 7.30 0.93
CA ASP A 31 -1.77 7.13 2.18
C ASP A 31 -1.66 5.67 2.67
N ILE A 32 -0.55 5.35 3.34
CA ILE A 32 -0.26 3.99 3.81
C ILE A 32 -1.18 3.53 4.93
N GLU A 33 -1.77 4.45 5.70
CA GLU A 33 -2.74 4.13 6.75
C GLU A 33 -4.02 3.58 6.10
N ARG A 34 -4.57 4.31 5.12
CA ARG A 34 -5.75 3.86 4.40
C ARG A 34 -5.52 2.58 3.61
N ILE A 35 -4.34 2.42 3.00
CA ILE A 35 -3.97 1.18 2.29
C ILE A 35 -3.89 0.00 3.26
N ALA A 36 -3.29 0.20 4.45
CA ALA A 36 -3.21 -0.85 5.47
C ALA A 36 -4.59 -1.25 6.00
N GLU A 37 -5.50 -0.30 6.22
CA GLU A 37 -6.88 -0.58 6.62
C GLU A 37 -7.60 -1.47 5.61
N ILE A 38 -7.56 -1.10 4.31
CA ILE A 38 -8.16 -1.91 3.24
C ILE A 38 -7.52 -3.29 3.22
N THR A 39 -6.19 -3.36 3.26
CA THR A 39 -5.46 -4.64 3.21
C THR A 39 -5.83 -5.57 4.36
N HIS A 40 -5.88 -5.05 5.59
CA HIS A 40 -6.26 -5.84 6.76
C HIS A 40 -7.74 -6.25 6.74
N ALA A 41 -8.64 -5.43 6.17
CA ALA A 41 -10.04 -5.80 6.00
C ALA A 41 -10.24 -7.01 5.07
N HIS A 42 -9.25 -7.32 4.24
CA HIS A 42 -9.21 -8.50 3.35
C HIS A 42 -8.37 -9.66 3.91
N ASP A 43 -8.04 -9.66 5.20
CA ASP A 43 -7.22 -10.70 5.87
C ASP A 43 -5.83 -10.91 5.22
N ALA A 44 -5.28 -9.87 4.59
CA ALA A 44 -3.96 -9.87 3.98
C ALA A 44 -2.94 -9.09 4.81
N PHE A 45 -1.65 -9.41 4.66
CA PHE A 45 -0.57 -8.63 5.27
C PHE A 45 -0.28 -7.38 4.44
N PHE A 46 0.17 -6.32 5.12
CA PHE A 46 0.68 -5.11 4.47
C PHE A 46 2.18 -4.94 4.74
N MET A 47 2.93 -4.66 3.68
CA MET A 47 4.33 -4.27 3.73
C MET A 47 4.51 -2.95 2.99
N THR A 48 5.34 -2.07 3.52
CA THR A 48 5.72 -0.84 2.81
C THR A 48 7.23 -0.73 2.63
N ASP A 49 7.66 -0.31 1.44
CA ASP A 49 9.02 0.16 1.25
C ASP A 49 9.11 1.62 1.70
N GLY A 50 9.80 1.81 2.83
CA GLY A 50 10.02 3.11 3.46
C GLY A 50 11.37 3.78 3.12
N SER A 51 12.11 3.27 2.13
CA SER A 51 13.48 3.74 1.82
C SER A 51 13.58 5.25 1.58
N GLN A 52 12.56 5.86 0.95
CA GLN A 52 12.47 7.30 0.67
C GLN A 52 11.59 8.07 1.66
N SER A 53 11.14 7.40 2.74
CA SER A 53 10.27 8.00 3.76
C SER A 53 11.04 8.66 4.88
N VAL A 54 12.19 8.09 5.25
CA VAL A 54 12.99 8.59 6.38
C VAL A 54 13.52 9.98 6.04
N GLY A 55 13.17 10.97 6.85
CA GLY A 55 13.62 12.36 6.70
C GLY A 55 12.78 13.23 5.77
N LYS A 56 11.62 12.74 5.32
CA LYS A 56 10.56 13.58 4.74
C LYS A 56 9.47 13.92 5.75
#